data_AF-A0A967M977-F1
#
_entry.id   AF-A0A967M977-F1
#
_cell.length_a   1.000
_cell.length_b   1.000
_cell.length_c   1.000
_cell.angle_alpha   90.00
_cell.angle_beta   90.00
_cell.angle_gamma   90.00
#
_symmetry.space_group_name_H-M   'P 1'
#
loop_
_entity.id
_entity.type
_entity.pdbx_description
1 polymer ?
#
loop_
_entity_poly.entity_id
_entity_poly.type
_entity_poly.pdbx_seq_one_letter_code
_entity_poly.pdbx_strand_id
1 'polypeptide(L)' 'MATNPAWRGRVSDWQHRVEGWAFDPEPLNIRYSSIFFDFAPLTGDASLAHDLREKLNQVIVDNPPLLYQMMALDL' A
#
# COMPACT_ATOMS: atom_id res chain seq x y z
N MET A 1 11.85 -6.20 -8.31
CA MET A 1 11.42 -5.22 -7.29
C MET A 1 12.59 -4.47 -6.67
N ALA A 2 13.58 -5.12 -6.05
CA ALA A 2 14.66 -4.41 -5.33
C ALA A 2 15.51 -3.42 -6.16
N THR A 3 15.64 -3.65 -7.47
CA THR A 3 16.38 -2.76 -8.39
C THR A 3 15.54 -1.59 -8.93
N ASN A 4 14.22 -1.64 -8.78
CA ASN A 4 13.35 -0.58 -9.28
C ASN A 4 13.28 0.55 -8.24
N PRO A 5 13.73 1.79 -8.57
CA PRO A 5 13.75 2.91 -7.64
C PRO A 5 12.39 3.25 -7.02
N ALA A 6 11.30 3.02 -7.76
CA ALA A 6 9.95 3.25 -7.25
C ALA A 6 9.60 2.34 -6.07
N TRP A 7 10.27 1.18 -5.95
CA TRP A 7 10.03 0.20 -4.90
C TRP A 7 11.01 0.32 -3.72
N ARG A 8 11.65 1.49 -3.61
CA ARG A 8 12.54 1.86 -2.52
C ARG A 8 12.04 3.17 -1.92
N GLY A 9 12.33 3.37 -0.65
CA GLY A 9 11.93 4.58 0.05
C GLY A 9 11.90 4.39 1.56
N ARG A 10 11.74 5.49 2.26
CA ARG A 10 11.44 5.55 3.68
C ARG A 10 9.99 5.15 3.91
N VAL A 11 9.65 4.83 5.16
CA VAL A 11 8.25 4.58 5.55
C VAL A 11 7.35 5.75 5.12
N SER A 12 7.78 7.01 5.30
CA SER A 12 7.05 8.20 4.87
C SER A 12 6.77 8.26 3.37
N ASP A 13 7.72 7.82 2.53
CA ASP A 13 7.55 7.80 1.08
C ASP A 13 6.48 6.79 0.68
N TRP A 14 6.44 5.65 1.39
CA TRP A 14 5.42 4.63 1.20
C TRP A 14 4.03 5.10 1.61
N GLN A 15 3.94 5.78 2.75
CA GLN A 15 2.67 6.34 3.23
C GLN A 15 2.07 7.29 2.19
N HIS A 16 2.85 8.24 1.67
CA HIS A 16 2.40 9.16 0.62
C HIS A 16 1.94 8.44 -0.65
N ARG A 17 2.67 7.40 -1.08
CA ARG A 17 2.31 6.64 -2.29
C ARG A 17 1.00 5.90 -2.11
N VAL A 18 0.80 5.21 -0.99
CA VAL A 18 -0.43 4.43 -0.78
C VAL A 18 -1.63 5.33 -0.53
N GLU A 19 -1.47 6.45 0.18
CA GLU A 19 -2.53 7.46 0.26
C GLU A 19 -2.90 7.93 -1.15
N GLY A 20 -1.91 8.29 -1.99
CA GLY A 20 -2.15 8.65 -3.39
C GLY A 20 -2.93 7.59 -4.16
N TRP A 21 -2.53 6.32 -4.08
CA TRP A 21 -3.22 5.24 -4.79
C TRP A 21 -4.62 4.93 -4.27
N ALA A 22 -4.85 5.08 -2.97
CA ALA A 22 -6.14 4.85 -2.36
C ALA A 22 -7.14 5.94 -2.75
N PHE A 23 -6.72 7.21 -2.68
CA PHE A 23 -7.60 8.36 -2.91
C PHE A 23 -7.74 8.75 -4.40
N ASP A 24 -6.91 8.20 -5.28
CA ASP A 24 -7.02 8.32 -6.74
C ASP A 24 -7.23 6.92 -7.38
N PRO A 25 -8.49 6.43 -7.44
CA PRO A 25 -8.80 5.03 -7.70
C PRO A 25 -8.78 4.64 -9.19
N GLU A 26 -7.71 4.99 -9.90
CA GLU A 26 -7.42 4.45 -11.23
C GLU A 26 -7.12 2.93 -11.13
N PRO A 27 -7.50 2.10 -12.11
CA PRO A 27 -7.35 0.64 -12.01
C PRO A 27 -5.93 0.17 -11.66
N LEU A 28 -4.92 0.89 -12.14
CA LEU A 28 -3.52 0.61 -11.84
C LEU A 28 -3.16 0.93 -10.39
N ASN A 29 -3.69 2.02 -9.83
CA ASN A 29 -3.48 2.42 -8.45
C ASN A 29 -4.14 1.44 -7.49
N ILE A 30 -5.35 0.96 -7.80
CA ILE A 30 -6.02 -0.09 -7.02
C ILE A 30 -5.20 -1.38 -7.00
N ARG A 31 -4.62 -1.77 -8.13
CA ARG A 31 -3.70 -2.92 -8.23
C ARG A 31 -2.42 -2.72 -7.42
N TYR A 32 -1.87 -1.50 -7.37
CA TYR A 32 -0.70 -1.24 -6.52
C TYR A 32 -1.05 -1.29 -5.04
N SER A 33 -2.21 -0.75 -4.64
CA SER A 33 -2.72 -0.86 -3.28
C SER A 33 -2.85 -2.32 -2.84
N SER A 34 -3.35 -3.22 -3.70
CA SER A 34 -3.49 -4.65 -3.35
C SER A 34 -2.15 -5.33 -3.05
N ILE A 35 -1.12 -5.08 -3.86
CA ILE A 35 0.24 -5.58 -3.63
C ILE A 35 0.77 -5.08 -2.28
N PHE A 36 0.49 -3.83 -1.90
CA PHE A 36 0.90 -3.25 -0.63
C PHE A 36 0.05 -3.62 0.56
N PHE A 37 -1.08 -4.29 0.37
CA PHE A 37 -1.80 -4.90 1.48
C PHE A 37 -1.30 -6.32 1.78
N ASP A 38 -0.46 -6.92 0.94
CA ASP A 38 0.05 -8.29 1.16
C ASP A 38 1.56 -8.36 1.49
N PHE A 39 2.22 -7.24 1.78
CA PHE A 39 3.64 -7.31 2.14
C PHE A 39 3.85 -7.95 3.53
N ALA A 40 4.97 -8.67 3.65
CA ALA A 40 5.50 -9.20 4.89
C ALA A 40 6.99 -8.83 5.04
N PRO A 41 7.49 -8.58 6.27
CA PRO A 41 8.91 -8.37 6.50
C PRO A 41 9.69 -9.65 6.18
N LEU A 42 10.73 -9.54 5.34
CA LEU A 42 11.62 -10.66 5.00
C LEU A 42 12.97 -10.57 5.73
N THR A 43 13.54 -9.36 5.81
CA THR A 43 14.85 -9.11 6.40
C THR A 43 14.95 -7.66 6.87
N GLY A 44 15.84 -7.39 7.83
CA GLY A 44 16.03 -6.09 8.45
C GLY A 44 15.14 -5.89 9.68
N ASP A 45 14.83 -4.63 9.98
CA ASP A 45 14.02 -4.26 11.13
C ASP A 45 12.52 -4.44 10.81
N ALA A 46 11.90 -5.40 11.50
CA ALA A 46 10.48 -5.72 11.32
C ALA A 46 9.55 -4.58 11.78
N SER A 47 10.01 -3.67 12.65
CA SER A 47 9.20 -2.52 13.10
C SER A 47 8.81 -1.61 11.94
N LEU A 48 9.70 -1.41 10.97
CA LEU A 48 9.41 -0.59 9.78
C LEU A 48 8.24 -1.14 8.96
N ALA A 49 8.14 -2.46 8.86
CA ALA A 49 7.04 -3.13 8.17
C ALA A 49 5.74 -3.03 8.98
N HIS A 50 5.84 -3.12 10.32
CA HIS A 50 4.70 -2.98 11.21
C HIS A 50 4.12 -1.56 11.19
N ASP A 51 4.97 -0.54 11.31
CA ASP A 51 4.57 0.88 11.26
C ASP A 51 3.89 1.21 9.93
N LEU A 52 4.41 0.68 8.82
CA LEU A 52 3.77 0.83 7.51
C LEU A 52 2.40 0.14 7.49
N ARG A 53 2.29 -1.07 8.05
CA ARG A 53 1.03 -1.83 8.12
C ARG A 53 -0.05 -1.08 8.91
N GLU A 54 0.30 -0.51 10.05
CA GLU A 54 -0.64 0.29 10.85
C GLU A 54 -1.18 1.47 10.06
N LYS A 55 -0.30 2.19 9.36
CA LYS A 55 -0.72 3.34 8.55
C LYS A 55 -1.60 2.92 7.37
N LEU A 56 -1.33 1.77 6.75
CA LEU A 56 -2.17 1.23 5.67
C LEU A 56 -3.56 0.85 6.15
N ASN A 57 -3.66 0.25 7.34
CA ASN A 57 -4.94 -0.03 7.96
C ASN A 57 -5.74 1.26 8.17
N GLN A 58 -5.08 2.35 8.57
CA GLN A 58 -5.75 3.65 8.71
C GLN A 58 -6.27 4.18 7.37
N VAL A 59 -5.51 4.03 6.27
CA VAL A 59 -5.98 4.42 4.93
C VAL A 59 -7.24 3.65 4.53
N ILE A 60 -7.33 2.36 4.85
CA ILE A 60 -8.54 1.55 4.58
C ILE A 60 -9.72 2.06 5.40
N VAL A 61 -9.51 2.36 6.68
CA VAL A 61 -10.55 2.92 7.57
C VAL A 61 -11.05 4.26 7.03
N ASP A 62 -10.14 5.12 6.55
CA ASP A 62 -10.47 6.45 6.03
C ASP A 62 -11.05 6.41 4.62
N ASN A 63 -10.87 5.30 3.88
CA ASN A 63 -11.36 5.12 2.52
C ASN A 63 -11.98 3.73 2.27
N PRO A 64 -13.16 3.43 2.86
CA PRO A 64 -13.84 2.13 2.68
C PRO A 64 -14.16 1.73 1.22
N PRO A 65 -14.47 2.66 0.28
CA PRO A 65 -14.69 2.34 -1.14
C PRO A 65 -13.56 1.55 -1.81
N LEU A 66 -12.32 1.71 -1.33
CA LEU A 66 -11.14 1.02 -1.86
C LEU A 66 -11.34 -0.51 -1.90
N LEU A 67 -11.89 -1.10 -0.83
CA LEU A 67 -12.11 -2.55 -0.76
C LEU A 67 -13.13 -3.02 -1.80
N TYR A 68 -14.17 -2.22 -2.05
CA TYR A 68 -15.16 -2.53 -3.10
C TYR A 68 -14.54 -2.46 -4.49
N GLN A 69 -13.67 -1.50 -4.74
CA GLN A 69 -12.97 -1.34 -6.01
C GLN A 69 -11.98 -2.48 -6.26
N MET A 70 -11.30 -2.96 -5.22
CA MET A 70 -10.42 -4.13 -5.31
C MET A 70 -11.22 -5.39 -5.68
N MET A 71 -12.35 -5.62 -5.01
CA MET A 71 -13.25 -6.74 -5.36
C MET A 71 -13.78 -6.64 -6.80
N ALA A 72 -14.13 -5.44 -7.26
CA ALA A 72 -14.63 -5.22 -8.62
C ALA A 72 -13.57 -5.47 -9.71
N LEU A 73 -12.29 -5.42 -9.36
CA LEU A 73 -11.17 -5.68 -10.27
C LEU A 73 -10.60 -7.11 -10.15
N ASP A 74 -11.25 -7.98 -9.37
CA ASP A 74 -10.80 -9.35 -9.05
C ASP A 74 -9.34 -9.38 -8.53
N LEU A 75 -9.01 -8.45 -7.62
CA LEU A 75 -7.69 -8.28 -6.99
C LEU A 75 -7.60 -8.87 -5.58
#